data_AF-A0A6C0JJ01-F1
#
_entry.id   AF-A0A6C0JJ01-F1
#
_cell.length_a   1.000
_cell.length_b   1.000
_cell.length_c   1.000
_cell.angle_alpha   90.00
_cell.angle_beta   90.00
_cell.angle_gamma   90.00
#
_symmetry.space_group_name_H-M   'P 1'
#
loop_
_entity.id
_entity.type
_entity.pdbx_description
1 polymer ?
#
loop_
_entity_poly.entity_id
_entity_poly.type
_entity_poly.pdbx_seq_one_letter_code
_entity_poly.pdbx_strand_id
1 'polypeptide(L)'
;METFYIIVLSVATSLLILILTYFGIIIRNKTKGTAPYPPQPPSTCPDYWQIAGDGKSCLIPENNKKNAGSVPATLSSTVGTANYTPGSSISNQIDFKDDGWTAGGKSGICTKRTWANNYGVAWDGVTNYNGCG
;
A
#
# COMPACT_ATOMS: atom_id res chain seq x y z
N MET A 1 -59.29 -25.19 4.57
CA MET A 1 -58.79 -24.02 3.81
C MET A 1 -57.68 -23.31 4.59
N GLU A 2 -57.93 -22.93 5.85
CA GLU A 2 -56.94 -22.33 6.77
C GLU A 2 -55.63 -23.14 6.90
N THR A 3 -55.73 -24.46 7.15
CA THR A 3 -54.57 -25.32 7.41
C THR A 3 -53.62 -25.43 6.22
N PHE A 4 -54.16 -25.46 5.00
CA PHE A 4 -53.37 -25.50 3.77
C PHE A 4 -52.58 -24.20 3.57
N TYR A 5 -53.21 -23.05 3.84
CA TYR A 5 -52.56 -21.75 3.69
C TYR A 5 -51.43 -21.53 4.69
N ILE A 6 -51.61 -21.96 5.94
CA ILE A 6 -50.58 -21.88 6.99
C ILE A 6 -49.37 -22.77 6.64
N ILE A 7 -49.60 -23.99 6.12
CA ILE A 7 -48.52 -24.88 5.69
C ILE A 7 -47.72 -24.23 4.56
N VAL A 8 -48.38 -23.69 3.54
CA VAL A 8 -47.70 -23.04 2.41
C VAL A 8 -46.92 -21.81 2.86
N LEU A 9 -47.50 -20.94 3.69
CA LEU A 9 -46.82 -19.75 4.22
C LEU A 9 -45.60 -20.11 5.06
N SER A 10 -45.74 -21.05 6.00
CA SER A 10 -44.63 -21.48 6.87
C SER A 10 -43.45 -22.07 6.08
N VAL A 11 -43.72 -22.88 5.06
CA VAL A 11 -42.69 -23.44 4.18
C VAL A 11 -42.03 -22.33 3.35
N ALA A 12 -42.81 -21.41 2.79
CA ALA A 12 -42.29 -20.29 2.00
C ALA A 12 -41.39 -19.36 2.82
N THR A 13 -41.79 -19.01 4.06
CA THR A 13 -40.98 -18.18 4.95
C THR A 13 -39.69 -18.89 5.38
N SER A 14 -39.76 -20.19 5.67
CA SER A 14 -38.57 -20.98 6.05
C SER A 14 -37.55 -21.03 4.91
N LEU A 15 -38.01 -21.26 3.67
CA LEU A 15 -37.16 -21.23 2.48
C LEU A 15 -36.53 -19.84 2.25
N LEU A 16 -37.31 -18.77 2.44
CA LEU A 16 -36.80 -17.40 2.31
C LEU A 16 -35.65 -17.11 3.29
N ILE A 17 -35.79 -17.52 4.55
CA ILE A 17 -34.76 -17.35 5.58
C ILE A 17 -33.49 -18.13 5.21
N LEU A 18 -33.62 -19.37 4.73
CA LEU A 18 -32.48 -20.20 4.29
C LEU A 18 -31.72 -19.56 3.12
N ILE A 19 -32.44 -18.99 2.15
CA ILE A 19 -31.81 -18.30 1.00
C ILE A 19 -31.06 -17.04 1.46
N LEU A 20 -31.67 -16.22 2.32
CA LEU A 20 -31.04 -14.99 2.81
C LEU A 20 -29.82 -15.26 3.69
N THR A 21 -29.86 -16.30 4.52
CA THR A 21 -28.70 -16.70 5.34
C THR A 21 -27.55 -17.22 4.48
N TYR A 22 -27.83 -17.99 3.41
CA TYR A 22 -26.81 -18.43 2.46
C TYR A 22 -26.10 -17.25 1.78
N PHE A 23 -26.87 -16.27 1.27
CA PHE A 23 -26.27 -15.04 0.71
C PHE A 23 -25.51 -14.23 1.76
N GLY A 24 -26.03 -14.14 2.99
CA GLY A 24 -25.35 -13.47 4.10
C GLY A 24 -23.98 -14.07 4.42
N ILE A 25 -23.87 -15.40 4.41
CA ILE A 25 -22.61 -16.12 4.61
C ILE A 25 -21.63 -15.85 3.46
N ILE A 26 -22.10 -15.88 2.21
CA ILE A 26 -21.26 -15.59 1.03
C ILE A 26 -20.69 -14.18 1.09
N ILE A 27 -21.52 -13.19 1.43
CA ILE A 27 -21.11 -11.78 1.53
C ILE A 27 -20.11 -11.61 2.67
N ARG A 28 -20.35 -12.25 3.82
CA ARG A 28 -19.44 -12.22 4.97
C ARG A 28 -18.10 -12.87 4.66
N ASN A 29 -18.08 -13.95 3.89
CA ASN A 29 -16.85 -14.69 3.56
C ASN A 29 -16.05 -14.05 2.42
N LYS A 30 -16.52 -12.97 1.79
CA LYS A 30 -15.68 -12.08 0.98
C LYS A 30 -14.88 -11.11 1.86
N THR A 31 -14.28 -11.62 2.92
CA THR A 31 -13.26 -10.89 3.68
C THR A 31 -11.88 -11.20 3.12
N LYS A 32 -11.18 -10.14 2.71
CA LYS A 32 -9.77 -10.10 2.27
C LYS A 32 -9.46 -10.45 0.81
N GLY A 33 -10.45 -10.29 -0.07
CA GLY A 33 -10.23 -10.22 -1.51
C GLY A 33 -10.05 -8.77 -1.98
N THR A 34 -9.09 -8.02 -1.44
CA THR A 34 -8.64 -6.80 -2.10
C THR A 34 -7.30 -7.13 -2.70
N ALA A 35 -7.28 -7.42 -4.00
CA ALA A 35 -6.03 -7.29 -4.75
C ALA A 35 -5.36 -5.97 -4.34
N PRO A 36 -4.04 -5.94 -4.14
CA PRO A 36 -3.37 -4.74 -3.67
C PRO A 36 -3.73 -3.56 -4.58
N TYR A 37 -4.18 -2.47 -3.98
CA TYR A 37 -4.43 -1.21 -4.66
C TYR A 37 -3.23 -0.27 -4.45
N PRO A 38 -2.81 0.50 -5.49
CA PRO A 38 -3.31 0.46 -6.86
C PRO A 38 -2.81 -0.77 -7.64
N PRO A 39 -3.53 -1.20 -8.69
CA PRO A 39 -3.14 -2.36 -9.50
C PRO A 39 -1.95 -2.09 -10.42
N GLN A 40 -1.63 -0.81 -10.65
CA GLN A 40 -0.46 -0.41 -11.42
C GLN A 40 0.79 -0.47 -10.54
N PRO A 41 1.94 -0.87 -11.10
CA PRO A 41 3.19 -0.78 -10.37
C PRO A 41 3.44 0.68 -9.97
N PRO A 42 4.00 0.92 -8.77
CA PRO A 42 4.35 2.26 -8.33
C PRO A 42 5.35 2.91 -9.30
N SER A 43 5.30 4.24 -9.37
CA SER A 43 6.31 5.02 -10.10
C SER A 43 7.71 4.75 -9.53
N THR A 44 8.75 4.87 -10.36
CA THR A 44 10.14 4.64 -9.93
C THR A 44 10.58 5.62 -8.83
N CYS A 45 10.10 6.87 -8.91
CA CYS A 45 10.42 7.94 -8.00
C CYS A 45 9.14 8.51 -7.36
N PRO A 46 9.24 9.12 -6.17
CA PRO A 46 8.13 9.85 -5.57
C PRO A 46 7.59 10.95 -6.49
N ASP A 47 6.36 11.39 -6.23
CA ASP A 47 5.68 12.34 -7.11
C ASP A 47 6.46 13.66 -7.19
N TYR A 48 6.62 14.21 -8.39
CA TYR A 48 7.43 15.42 -8.68
C TYR A 48 8.95 15.29 -8.50
N TRP A 49 9.47 14.14 -8.07
CA TRP A 49 10.92 13.93 -7.99
C TRP A 49 11.50 13.65 -9.37
N GLN A 50 12.70 14.16 -9.63
CA GLN A 50 13.39 13.94 -10.90
C GLN A 50 14.23 12.66 -10.84
N ILE A 51 14.28 11.93 -11.95
CA ILE A 51 15.21 10.82 -12.12
C ILE A 51 16.60 11.42 -12.35
N ALA A 52 17.61 10.93 -11.65
CA ALA A 52 18.99 11.33 -11.82
C ALA A 52 19.51 10.89 -13.20
N GLY A 53 20.66 11.45 -13.61
CA GLY A 53 21.28 11.14 -14.91
C GLY A 53 21.67 9.66 -15.08
N ASP A 54 21.71 8.89 -14.00
CA ASP A 54 21.95 7.44 -14.00
C ASP A 54 20.73 6.60 -14.45
N GLY A 55 19.56 7.23 -14.59
CA GLY A 55 18.30 6.58 -14.98
C GLY A 55 17.70 5.65 -13.92
N LYS A 56 18.24 5.63 -12.69
CA LYS A 56 17.83 4.72 -11.61
C LYS A 56 17.50 5.45 -10.33
N SER A 57 18.36 6.38 -9.92
CA SER A 57 18.21 7.11 -8.67
C SER A 57 17.24 8.28 -8.82
N CYS A 58 16.65 8.69 -7.71
CA CYS A 58 15.76 9.83 -7.64
C CYS A 58 16.45 10.97 -6.90
N LEU A 59 16.39 12.18 -7.46
CA LEU A 59 16.94 13.39 -6.85
C LEU A 59 16.00 13.89 -5.76
N ILE A 60 16.54 14.08 -4.55
CA ILE A 60 15.80 14.69 -3.45
C ILE A 60 15.58 16.17 -3.80
N PRO A 61 14.33 16.63 -3.90
CA PRO A 61 14.05 18.01 -4.24
C PRO A 61 14.39 18.92 -3.05
N GLU A 62 14.74 20.18 -3.33
CA GLU A 62 15.00 21.18 -2.31
C GLU A 62 13.75 21.44 -1.43
N ASN A 63 13.95 21.86 -0.17
CA ASN A 63 12.88 22.07 0.82
C ASN A 63 11.69 22.95 0.36
N ASN A 64 11.92 23.84 -0.62
CA ASN A 64 10.89 24.76 -1.15
C ASN A 64 10.13 24.20 -2.37
N LYS A 65 10.42 22.97 -2.80
CA LYS A 65 9.75 22.32 -3.93
C LYS A 65 8.59 21.47 -3.45
N LYS A 66 7.67 21.21 -4.38
CA LYS A 66 6.54 20.32 -4.13
C LYS A 66 7.06 18.95 -3.71
N ASN A 67 6.41 18.37 -2.71
CA ASN A 67 6.67 17.01 -2.25
C ASN A 67 8.11 16.74 -1.76
N ALA A 68 8.80 17.76 -1.23
CA ALA A 68 10.10 17.56 -0.60
C ALA A 68 10.02 16.81 0.74
N GLY A 69 8.85 16.88 1.39
CA GLY A 69 8.66 16.27 2.70
C GLY A 69 9.61 16.85 3.74
N SER A 70 9.93 16.05 4.75
CA SER A 70 10.91 16.34 5.80
C SER A 70 12.13 15.44 5.69
N VAL A 71 12.53 15.09 4.46
CA VAL A 71 13.72 14.24 4.22
C VAL A 71 14.97 15.01 4.66
N PRO A 72 15.77 14.48 5.60
CA PRO A 72 16.93 15.18 6.12
C PRO A 72 18.04 15.28 5.06
N ALA A 73 18.80 16.38 5.08
CA ALA A 73 19.90 16.63 4.15
C ALA A 73 21.04 15.60 4.26
N THR A 74 21.15 14.93 5.40
CA THR A 74 22.13 13.86 5.65
C THR A 74 21.41 12.54 5.80
N LEU A 75 21.44 11.73 4.75
CA LEU A 75 20.97 10.35 4.74
C LEU A 75 22.13 9.38 4.91
N SER A 76 21.84 8.22 5.47
CA SER A 76 22.82 7.15 5.65
C SER A 76 22.30 5.86 5.04
N SER A 77 23.12 5.20 4.24
CA SER A 77 22.86 3.84 3.74
C SER A 77 23.30 2.76 4.73
N THR A 78 23.78 3.14 5.93
CA THR A 78 24.23 2.20 6.96
C THR A 78 23.09 1.80 7.88
N VAL A 79 22.79 0.50 7.93
CA VAL A 79 21.73 -0.06 8.80
C VAL A 79 22.01 0.30 10.26
N GLY A 80 20.97 0.73 10.99
CA GLY A 80 21.06 1.05 12.42
C GLY A 80 21.51 2.47 12.75
N THR A 81 21.72 3.32 11.73
CA THR A 81 22.00 4.75 11.91
C THR A 81 20.72 5.59 11.89
N ALA A 82 20.77 6.78 12.49
CA ALA A 82 19.70 7.76 12.33
C ALA A 82 19.53 8.12 10.85
N ASN A 83 18.29 8.30 10.41
CA ASN A 83 17.94 8.60 9.00
C ASN A 83 18.40 7.54 7.99
N TYR A 84 18.46 6.26 8.42
CA TYR A 84 18.76 5.14 7.53
C TYR A 84 17.78 5.12 6.35
N THR A 85 18.33 5.23 5.14
CA THR A 85 17.60 5.18 3.88
C THR A 85 18.38 4.30 2.91
N PRO A 86 17.85 3.12 2.55
CA PRO A 86 18.50 2.24 1.58
C PRO A 86 18.74 2.94 0.25
N GLY A 87 19.89 2.69 -0.38
CA GLY A 87 20.27 3.31 -1.64
C GLY A 87 20.55 4.82 -1.57
N SER A 88 20.61 5.45 -0.39
CA SER A 88 20.97 6.86 -0.29
C SER A 88 22.44 7.10 -0.62
N SER A 89 22.70 8.04 -1.53
CA SER A 89 24.04 8.53 -1.88
C SER A 89 24.31 9.89 -1.23
N ILE A 90 25.60 10.24 -1.09
CA ILE A 90 26.06 11.56 -0.60
C ILE A 90 25.62 12.73 -1.50
N SER A 91 25.15 12.46 -2.72
CA SER A 91 24.78 13.48 -3.72
C SER A 91 23.29 13.86 -3.70
N ASN A 92 22.59 13.71 -2.58
CA ASN A 92 21.14 13.92 -2.45
C ASN A 92 20.31 13.07 -3.42
N GLN A 93 20.73 11.82 -3.63
CA GLN A 93 20.03 10.87 -4.51
C GLN A 93 19.71 9.61 -3.75
N ILE A 94 18.57 9.00 -4.06
CA ILE A 94 18.14 7.74 -3.45
C ILE A 94 17.83 6.75 -4.57
N ASP A 95 18.51 5.60 -4.55
CA ASP A 95 18.12 4.46 -5.37
C ASP A 95 17.04 3.65 -4.63
N PHE A 96 15.79 3.82 -5.06
CA PHE A 96 14.68 3.05 -4.51
C PHE A 96 14.62 1.60 -5.01
N LYS A 97 15.51 1.18 -5.91
CA LYS A 97 15.65 -0.21 -6.34
C LYS A 97 16.71 -0.98 -5.55
N ASP A 98 17.38 -0.32 -4.61
CA ASP A 98 18.38 -0.93 -3.73
C ASP A 98 17.82 -2.13 -2.93
N ASP A 99 18.61 -3.19 -2.81
CA ASP A 99 18.21 -4.43 -2.13
C ASP A 99 17.97 -4.21 -0.61
N GLY A 100 18.47 -3.12 -0.04
CA GLY A 100 18.18 -2.75 1.35
C GLY A 100 16.69 -2.48 1.61
N TRP A 101 15.89 -2.16 0.58
CA TRP A 101 14.43 -2.02 0.71
C TRP A 101 13.72 -3.36 0.97
N THR A 102 14.28 -4.48 0.52
CA THR A 102 13.74 -5.84 0.72
C THR A 102 14.51 -6.65 1.77
N ALA A 103 15.55 -6.06 2.37
CA ALA A 103 16.37 -6.71 3.38
C ALA A 103 15.55 -7.25 4.57
N GLY A 104 15.92 -8.44 5.03
CA GLY A 104 15.24 -9.12 6.14
C GLY A 104 13.88 -9.73 5.77
N GLY A 105 13.62 -10.00 4.48
CA GLY A 105 12.38 -10.64 4.01
C GLY A 105 11.16 -9.71 4.02
N LYS A 106 11.39 -8.40 4.10
CA LYS A 106 10.32 -7.39 4.12
C LYS A 106 9.83 -7.09 2.70
N SER A 107 8.56 -6.73 2.57
CA SER A 107 8.04 -6.22 1.29
C SER A 107 8.66 -4.86 0.98
N GLY A 108 9.35 -4.76 -0.16
CA GLY A 108 9.99 -3.53 -0.61
C GLY A 108 9.04 -2.37 -0.81
N ILE A 109 7.77 -2.63 -1.15
CA ILE A 109 6.75 -1.57 -1.27
C ILE A 109 6.33 -1.08 0.12
N CYS A 110 6.25 -1.97 1.10
CA CYS A 110 5.81 -1.62 2.46
C CYS A 110 6.87 -0.86 3.25
N THR A 111 8.14 -1.19 3.06
CA THR A 111 9.26 -0.43 3.63
C THR A 111 9.33 0.97 3.02
N LYS A 112 9.20 1.09 1.69
CA LYS A 112 9.10 2.39 1.00
C LYS A 112 7.89 3.20 1.45
N ARG A 113 6.72 2.57 1.63
CA ARG A 113 5.51 3.23 2.15
C ARG A 113 5.74 3.80 3.54
N THR A 114 6.35 3.02 4.43
CA THR A 114 6.65 3.47 5.79
C THR A 114 7.64 4.64 5.76
N TRP A 115 8.70 4.53 4.97
CA TRP A 115 9.67 5.62 4.79
C TRP A 115 9.02 6.89 4.24
N ALA A 116 8.24 6.78 3.17
CA ALA A 116 7.57 7.92 2.52
C ALA A 116 6.60 8.60 3.48
N ASN A 117 5.80 7.83 4.23
CA ASN A 117 4.90 8.36 5.25
C ASN A 117 5.65 9.03 6.41
N ASN A 118 6.78 8.45 6.86
CA ASN A 118 7.59 9.02 7.94
C ASN A 118 8.16 10.39 7.57
N TYR A 119 8.56 10.58 6.32
CA TYR A 119 9.09 11.84 5.82
C TYR A 119 8.05 12.72 5.12
N GLY A 120 6.77 12.35 5.13
CA GLY A 120 5.71 13.16 4.50
C GLY A 120 5.87 13.33 2.99
N VAL A 121 6.43 12.33 2.32
CA VAL A 121 6.63 12.29 0.86
C VAL A 121 5.46 11.52 0.23
N ALA A 122 4.73 12.17 -0.67
CA ALA A 122 3.71 11.55 -1.52
C ALA A 122 4.37 10.70 -2.61
N TRP A 123 3.85 9.50 -2.82
CA TRP A 123 4.35 8.60 -3.83
C TRP A 123 3.22 7.71 -4.32
N ASP A 124 2.68 8.03 -5.50
CA ASP A 124 1.59 7.25 -6.07
C ASP A 124 1.99 5.79 -6.30
N GLY A 125 1.12 4.89 -5.85
CA GLY A 125 1.35 3.45 -5.82
C GLY A 125 2.15 2.93 -4.63
N VAL A 126 2.70 3.80 -3.79
CA VAL A 126 3.44 3.41 -2.58
C VAL A 126 2.74 3.89 -1.31
N THR A 127 2.47 5.19 -1.17
CA THR A 127 1.86 5.73 0.07
C THR A 127 0.43 5.23 0.28
N ASN A 128 -0.31 5.07 -0.82
CA ASN A 128 -1.67 4.53 -0.87
C ASN A 128 -1.75 3.00 -0.94
N TYR A 129 -0.60 2.30 -0.90
CA TYR A 129 -0.57 0.85 -1.08
C TYR A 129 -1.16 0.10 0.12
N ASN A 130 -2.21 -0.69 -0.10
CA ASN A 130 -2.94 -1.38 0.98
C ASN A 130 -2.52 -2.84 1.23
N GLY A 131 -1.57 -3.39 0.45
CA GLY A 131 -1.13 -4.79 0.56
C GLY A 131 -0.08 -5.09 1.63
N CYS A 132 0.07 -4.22 2.64
CA CYS A 132 1.10 -4.35 3.70
C CYS A 132 0.62 -4.98 5.00
N GLY A 133 -0.59 -5.55 5.01
CA GLY A 133 -1.24 -6.11 6.20
C GLY A 133 -1.24 -7.63 6.27
#